data_AF-A0A7I7YP46-F1
#
_entry.id   AF-A0A7I7YP46-F1
#
_cell.length_a   1.000
_cell.length_b   1.000
_cell.length_c   1.000
_cell.angle_alpha   90.00
_cell.angle_beta   90.00
_cell.angle_gamma   90.00
#
_symmetry.space_group_name_H-M   'P 1'
#
loop_
_entity.id
_entity.type
_entity.pdbx_description
1 polymer ?
#
loop_
_entity_poly.entity_id
_entity_poly.type
_entity_poly.pdbx_seq_one_letter_code
_entity_poly.pdbx_strand_id
1 'polypeptide(L)'
;MTTTIDRVRAHLRDHFAGIEPDSASVTFLGTESMEVLRFREADGVAHYVTLGCSRHPMTDPAQAVTDPLRGPRAEVVLRLRDRGTLPGLARSMAILAATPAVDGVVLLADALIDLGSPLWAWGSGEPRRVPFTAVLLGHTEIADLPLEPPLDPVRFLSATPITATEAAWVRLKGAEAMRQAWRNDRVDVLDPNRPAAQPD
;
A
#
# COMPACT_ATOMS: atom_id res chain seq x y z
N MET A 1 1.73 -12.96 25.03
CA MET A 1 0.72 -11.99 24.55
C MET A 1 0.96 -11.81 23.06
N THR A 2 -0.06 -11.99 22.23
CA THR A 2 0.04 -11.84 20.77
C THR A 2 0.16 -10.37 20.42
N THR A 3 1.19 -9.97 19.68
CA THR A 3 1.37 -8.55 19.31
C THR A 3 0.33 -8.12 18.28
N THR A 4 0.10 -6.81 18.11
CA THR A 4 -0.78 -6.31 17.03
C THR A 4 -0.38 -6.88 15.67
N ILE A 5 0.92 -6.97 15.41
CA ILE A 5 1.46 -7.49 14.14
C ILE A 5 1.19 -8.99 13.96
N ASP A 6 1.28 -9.78 15.03
CA ASP A 6 0.89 -11.19 14.96
C ASP A 6 -0.61 -11.37 14.66
N ARG A 7 -1.46 -10.49 15.21
CA ARG A 7 -2.90 -10.47 14.92
C ARG A 7 -3.20 -10.07 13.47
N VAL A 8 -2.50 -9.06 12.95
CA VAL A 8 -2.63 -8.64 11.55
C VAL A 8 -2.20 -9.76 10.60
N ARG A 9 -1.09 -10.44 10.90
CA ARG A 9 -0.64 -11.59 10.10
C ARG A 9 -1.69 -12.71 10.10
N ALA A 10 -2.25 -13.05 11.25
CA ALA A 10 -3.30 -14.06 11.34
C ALA A 10 -4.55 -13.65 10.54
N HIS A 11 -5.00 -12.41 10.69
CA HIS A 11 -6.13 -11.85 9.95
C HIS A 11 -5.94 -11.89 8.43
N LEU A 12 -4.73 -11.57 7.94
CA LEU A 12 -4.41 -11.66 6.52
C LEU A 12 -4.41 -13.11 6.03
N ARG A 13 -3.85 -14.05 6.80
CA ARG A 13 -3.90 -15.48 6.44
C ARG A 13 -5.33 -15.98 6.35
N ASP A 14 -6.19 -15.59 7.28
CA ASP A 14 -7.60 -15.97 7.26
C ASP A 14 -8.31 -15.37 6.03
N HIS A 15 -8.06 -14.09 5.72
CA HIS A 15 -8.59 -13.43 4.51
C HIS A 15 -8.19 -14.17 3.23
N PHE A 16 -6.92 -14.59 3.12
CA PHE A 16 -6.41 -15.35 1.97
C PHE A 16 -6.58 -16.87 2.12
N ALA A 17 -7.60 -17.33 2.86
CA ALA A 17 -7.98 -18.74 2.98
C ALA A 17 -6.82 -19.68 3.39
N GLY A 18 -5.92 -19.20 4.24
CA GLY A 18 -4.78 -19.95 4.76
C GLY A 18 -3.58 -20.06 3.83
N ILE A 19 -3.55 -19.34 2.70
CA ILE A 19 -2.38 -19.27 1.81
C ILE A 19 -1.16 -18.78 2.60
N GLU A 20 -0.06 -19.51 2.53
CA GLU A 20 1.21 -19.09 3.13
C GLU A 20 1.91 -18.09 2.20
N PRO A 21 2.19 -16.85 2.65
CA PRO A 21 2.79 -15.83 1.80
C PRO A 21 4.31 -15.98 1.69
N ASP A 22 4.87 -15.56 0.55
CA ASP A 22 6.29 -15.17 0.50
C ASP A 22 6.46 -13.90 1.36
N SER A 23 7.60 -13.73 2.05
CA SER A 23 7.86 -12.50 2.82
C SER A 23 9.21 -11.86 2.48
N ALA A 24 9.23 -10.54 2.54
CA ALA A 24 10.45 -9.74 2.49
C ALA A 24 10.48 -8.78 3.67
N SER A 25 11.59 -8.71 4.39
CA SER A 25 11.79 -7.78 5.51
C SER A 25 12.71 -6.63 5.09
N VAL A 26 12.32 -5.41 5.46
CA VAL A 26 13.05 -4.17 5.17
C VAL A 26 13.22 -3.40 6.48
N THR A 27 14.46 -3.13 6.85
CA THR A 27 14.79 -2.34 8.05
C THR A 27 15.38 -1.01 7.63
N PHE A 28 14.82 0.08 8.14
CA PHE A 28 15.40 1.41 8.00
C PHE A 28 16.20 1.76 9.25
N LEU A 29 17.23 2.58 9.09
CA LEU A 29 18.03 3.03 10.23
C LEU A 29 17.14 3.82 11.21
N GLY A 30 17.08 3.37 12.46
CA GLY A 30 16.29 4.03 13.49
C GLY A 30 14.80 3.69 13.52
N THR A 31 14.34 2.74 12.70
CA THR A 31 12.95 2.26 12.75
C THR A 31 12.88 0.75 13.00
N GLU A 32 11.73 0.28 13.45
CA GLU A 32 11.42 -1.14 13.42
C GLU A 32 11.33 -1.65 11.98
N SER A 33 11.57 -2.95 11.80
CA SER A 33 11.50 -3.59 10.49
C SER A 33 10.06 -3.61 9.97
N MET A 34 9.91 -3.33 8.69
CA MET A 34 8.68 -3.50 7.94
C MET A 34 8.75 -4.81 7.15
N GLU A 35 7.72 -5.64 7.25
CA GLU A 35 7.58 -6.80 6.37
C GLU A 35 6.63 -6.48 5.21
N VAL A 36 6.86 -7.14 4.08
CA VAL A 36 5.96 -7.15 2.94
C VAL A 36 5.65 -8.60 2.60
N LEU A 37 4.39 -8.98 2.81
CA LEU A 37 3.84 -10.29 2.50
C LEU A 37 3.35 -10.30 1.05
N ARG A 38 3.61 -11.38 0.32
CA ARG A 38 3.08 -11.59 -1.03
C ARG A 38 2.20 -12.84 -1.04
N PHE A 39 0.91 -12.63 -1.20
CA PHE A 39 -0.07 -13.69 -1.45
C PHE A 39 -0.29 -13.82 -2.96
N ARG A 40 -0.47 -15.04 -3.45
CA ARG A 40 -0.77 -15.32 -4.87
C ARG A 40 -2.11 -16.03 -4.94
N GLU A 41 -3.08 -15.38 -5.56
CA GLU A 41 -4.40 -15.96 -5.77
C GLU A 41 -4.45 -16.75 -7.08
N ALA A 42 -5.41 -17.68 -7.16
CA ALA A 42 -5.57 -18.55 -8.33
C ALA A 42 -5.98 -17.79 -9.60
N ASP A 43 -6.49 -16.56 -9.46
CA ASP A 43 -6.88 -15.67 -10.56
C ASP A 43 -5.68 -14.99 -11.25
N GLY A 44 -4.46 -15.24 -10.76
CA GLY A 44 -3.23 -14.67 -11.30
C GLY A 44 -2.96 -13.25 -10.80
N VAL A 45 -3.58 -12.80 -9.72
CA VAL A 45 -3.24 -11.55 -9.02
C VAL A 45 -2.36 -11.84 -7.80
N ALA A 46 -1.28 -11.07 -7.66
CA ALA A 46 -0.43 -11.06 -6.49
C ALA A 46 -0.81 -9.86 -5.59
N HIS A 47 -0.97 -10.14 -4.30
CA HIS A 47 -1.31 -9.16 -3.27
C HIS A 47 -0.09 -8.93 -2.38
N TYR A 48 0.47 -7.73 -2.45
CA TYR A 48 1.59 -7.29 -1.62
C TYR A 48 1.02 -6.50 -0.44
N VAL A 49 1.16 -7.02 0.77
CA VAL A 49 0.60 -6.42 1.98
C VAL A 49 1.70 -6.04 2.94
N THR A 50 1.69 -4.80 3.43
CA THR A 50 2.63 -4.35 4.45
C THR A 50 2.27 -4.97 5.79
N LEU A 51 3.28 -5.17 6.63
CA LEU A 51 3.11 -5.65 7.98
C LEU A 51 4.10 -4.90 8.87
N GLY A 52 3.59 -3.94 9.63
CA GLY A 52 4.39 -3.11 10.55
C GLY A 52 3.90 -1.68 10.68
N CYS A 53 3.17 -1.13 9.70
CA CYS A 53 2.66 0.23 9.74
C CYS A 53 1.65 0.42 10.88
N SER A 54 0.83 -0.61 11.13
CA SER A 54 -0.19 -0.62 12.18
C SER A 54 0.33 -0.82 13.60
N ARG A 55 1.64 -1.07 13.75
CA ARG A 55 2.28 -1.37 15.05
C ARG A 55 2.09 -0.23 16.04
N HIS A 56 2.24 1.00 15.57
CA HIS A 56 2.04 2.24 16.31
C HIS A 56 0.88 3.03 15.67
N PRO A 57 0.12 3.81 16.45
CA PRO A 57 -0.91 4.65 15.86
C PRO A 57 -0.23 5.75 15.03
N MET A 58 -0.83 6.12 13.90
CA MET A 58 -0.41 7.29 13.13
C MET A 58 -0.76 8.54 13.93
N THR A 59 0.20 9.44 14.07
CA THR A 59 -0.02 10.71 14.75
C THR A 59 -0.74 11.66 13.81
N ASP A 60 -1.92 12.14 14.22
CA ASP A 60 -2.59 13.23 13.53
C ASP A 60 -1.85 14.55 13.83
N PRO A 61 -1.24 15.22 12.83
CA PRO A 61 -0.50 16.46 13.05
C PRO A 61 -1.40 17.62 13.52
N ALA A 62 -2.73 17.50 13.42
CA ALA A 62 -3.67 18.47 13.99
C ALA A 62 -3.86 18.32 15.51
N GLN A 63 -3.38 17.23 16.12
CA GLN A 63 -3.50 17.00 17.57
C GLN A 63 -2.33 17.62 18.34
N ALA A 64 -2.64 18.33 19.42
CA ALA A 64 -1.65 18.98 20.28
C ALA A 64 -0.83 18.00 21.15
N VAL A 65 -1.31 16.76 21.34
CA VAL A 65 -0.68 15.73 22.16
C VAL A 65 -0.80 14.39 21.46
N THR A 66 0.34 13.74 21.22
CA THR A 66 0.38 12.37 20.70
C THR A 66 -0.10 11.38 21.77
N ASP A 67 -1.12 10.59 21.44
CA ASP A 67 -1.54 9.44 22.24
C ASP A 67 -0.81 8.18 21.74
N PRO A 68 -0.01 7.48 22.57
CA PRO A 68 0.74 6.29 22.13
C PRO A 68 -0.14 5.07 21.86
N LEU A 69 -1.41 5.10 22.28
CA LEU A 69 -2.36 3.99 22.12
C LEU A 69 -3.43 4.29 21.06
N ARG A 70 -3.95 5.52 21.05
CA ARG A 70 -5.05 5.96 20.17
C ARG A 70 -4.53 6.62 18.89
N GLY A 71 -5.29 6.46 17.82
CA GLY A 71 -4.99 7.05 16.52
C GLY A 71 -5.08 6.02 15.40
N PRO A 72 -5.26 6.48 14.15
CA PRO A 72 -5.46 5.61 13.00
C PRO A 72 -4.35 4.58 12.84
N ARG A 73 -4.72 3.35 12.50
CA ARG A 73 -3.78 2.28 12.16
C ARG A 73 -4.17 1.72 10.80
N ALA A 74 -3.18 1.44 9.97
CA ALA A 74 -3.44 0.80 8.71
C ALA A 74 -2.29 -0.12 8.30
N GLU A 75 -2.59 -1.03 7.38
CA GLU A 75 -1.63 -1.63 6.48
C GLU A 75 -2.03 -1.31 5.03
N VAL A 76 -1.06 -1.38 4.13
CA VAL A 76 -1.23 -1.05 2.72
C VAL A 76 -1.18 -2.32 1.88
N VAL A 77 -2.10 -2.42 0.93
CA VAL A 77 -2.30 -3.57 0.04
C VAL A 77 -2.14 -3.11 -1.40
N LEU A 78 -1.10 -3.57 -2.08
CA LEU A 78 -0.89 -3.33 -3.50
C LEU A 78 -1.20 -4.62 -4.28
N ARG A 79 -2.05 -4.51 -5.31
CA ARG A 79 -2.48 -5.64 -6.14
C ARG A 79 -1.94 -5.48 -7.54
N LEU A 80 -1.33 -6.53 -8.09
CA LEU A 80 -0.84 -6.55 -9.46
C LEU A 80 -1.09 -7.91 -10.08
N ARG A 81 -1.38 -7.95 -11.39
CA ARG A 81 -1.31 -9.20 -12.16
C ARG A 81 0.09 -9.78 -12.03
N ASP A 82 0.18 -11.06 -11.67
CA ASP A 82 1.45 -11.72 -11.44
C ASP A 82 2.19 -11.91 -12.77
N ARG A 83 3.27 -11.15 -12.95
CA ARG A 83 4.18 -11.25 -14.10
C ARG A 83 5.58 -11.71 -13.66
N GLY A 84 5.69 -12.34 -12.50
CA GLY A 84 6.94 -12.79 -11.91
C GLY A 84 7.48 -11.84 -10.84
N THR A 85 8.81 -11.71 -10.78
CA THR A 85 9.48 -10.90 -9.76
C THR A 85 9.52 -9.43 -10.19
N LEU A 86 9.18 -8.53 -9.27
CA LEU A 86 9.27 -7.09 -9.43
C LEU A 86 10.32 -6.54 -8.45
N PRO A 87 11.62 -6.57 -8.81
CA PRO A 87 12.69 -6.06 -7.96
C PRO A 87 12.40 -4.66 -7.42
N GLY A 88 12.67 -4.44 -6.14
CA GLY A 88 12.46 -3.14 -5.48
C GLY A 88 11.04 -2.90 -4.96
N LEU A 89 10.01 -3.65 -5.41
CA LEU A 89 8.63 -3.43 -4.96
C LEU A 89 8.46 -3.53 -3.45
N ALA A 90 9.05 -4.55 -2.82
CA ALA A 90 8.99 -4.72 -1.36
C ALA A 90 9.61 -3.52 -0.63
N ARG A 91 10.70 -2.95 -1.16
CA ARG A 91 11.33 -1.75 -0.58
C ARG A 91 10.42 -0.52 -0.72
N SER A 92 9.81 -0.32 -1.88
CA SER A 92 8.86 0.79 -2.12
C SER A 92 7.64 0.70 -1.22
N MET A 93 7.09 -0.50 -1.05
CA MET A 93 5.98 -0.77 -0.12
C MET A 93 6.39 -0.50 1.34
N ALA A 94 7.60 -0.89 1.74
CA ALA A 94 8.11 -0.60 3.07
C ALA A 94 8.33 0.90 3.31
N ILE A 95 8.79 1.65 2.30
CA ILE A 95 8.93 3.12 2.37
C ILE A 95 7.54 3.75 2.54
N LEU A 96 6.56 3.36 1.72
CA LEU A 96 5.19 3.83 1.82
C LEU A 96 4.60 3.59 3.22
N ALA A 97 4.77 2.39 3.76
CA ALA A 97 4.32 2.02 5.11
C ALA A 97 5.03 2.79 6.23
N ALA A 98 6.24 3.27 5.99
CA ALA A 98 7.02 4.06 6.95
C ALA A 98 6.70 5.56 6.89
N THR A 99 5.99 6.05 5.85
CA THR A 99 5.66 7.48 5.71
C THR A 99 4.96 8.09 6.92
N PRO A 100 4.09 7.40 7.69
CA PRO A 100 3.53 8.00 8.90
C PRO A 100 4.58 8.28 9.99
N ALA A 101 5.55 7.39 10.14
CA ALA A 101 6.58 7.52 11.17
C ALA A 101 7.69 8.51 10.77
N VAL A 102 7.96 8.65 9.47
CA VAL A 102 9.05 9.50 8.95
C VAL A 102 8.55 10.90 8.59
N ASP A 103 7.42 11.00 7.92
CA ASP A 103 6.89 12.25 7.35
C ASP A 103 5.66 12.79 8.10
N GLY A 104 5.17 12.06 9.12
CA GLY A 104 4.00 12.48 9.90
C GLY A 104 2.68 12.42 9.13
N VAL A 105 2.62 11.61 8.07
CA VAL A 105 1.44 11.47 7.20
C VAL A 105 0.44 10.47 7.79
N VAL A 106 -0.83 10.84 7.85
CA VAL A 106 -1.91 9.88 8.15
C VAL A 106 -2.36 9.23 6.84
N LEU A 107 -2.23 7.90 6.74
CA LEU A 107 -2.72 7.17 5.57
C LEU A 107 -4.26 7.05 5.64
N LEU A 108 -4.92 7.64 4.66
CA LEU A 108 -6.37 7.59 4.49
C LEU A 108 -6.71 7.18 3.06
N ALA A 109 -7.95 6.75 2.86
CA ALA A 109 -8.49 6.61 1.50
C ALA A 109 -8.35 7.96 0.77
N ASP A 110 -8.13 7.89 -0.54
CA ASP A 110 -7.90 9.04 -1.43
C ASP A 110 -6.57 9.77 -1.26
N ALA A 111 -5.75 9.41 -0.26
CA ALA A 111 -4.42 9.97 -0.13
C ALA A 111 -3.55 9.63 -1.34
N LEU A 112 -2.88 10.64 -1.88
CA LEU A 112 -1.89 10.50 -2.94
C LEU A 112 -0.49 10.55 -2.32
N ILE A 113 0.25 9.45 -2.41
CA ILE A 113 1.62 9.36 -1.88
C ILE A 113 2.60 9.21 -3.03
N ASP A 114 3.52 10.15 -3.16
CA ASP A 114 4.53 10.19 -4.22
C ASP A 114 5.88 9.75 -3.64
N LEU A 115 6.44 8.65 -4.16
CA LEU A 115 7.75 8.15 -3.73
C LEU A 115 8.90 8.75 -4.56
N GLY A 116 8.60 9.56 -5.57
CA GLY A 116 9.59 10.27 -6.41
C GLY A 116 10.48 9.37 -7.28
N SER A 117 10.32 8.05 -7.20
CA SER A 117 11.12 7.06 -7.92
C SER A 117 10.25 5.86 -8.33
N PRO A 118 10.65 5.10 -9.35
CA PRO A 118 9.86 3.96 -9.81
C PRO A 118 9.59 2.94 -8.69
N LEU A 119 8.34 2.50 -8.58
CA LEU A 119 7.92 1.57 -7.52
C LEU A 119 8.63 0.21 -7.60
N TRP A 120 9.07 -0.20 -8.80
CA TRP A 120 9.86 -1.39 -9.03
C TRP A 120 10.78 -1.20 -10.24
N ALA A 121 11.66 -2.17 -10.48
CA ALA A 121 12.37 -2.36 -11.72
C ALA A 121 11.88 -3.62 -12.43
N TRP A 122 12.12 -3.73 -13.74
CA TRP A 122 11.97 -4.99 -14.45
C TRP A 122 13.26 -5.82 -14.29
N GLY A 123 13.12 -7.14 -14.15
CA GLY A 123 14.24 -8.07 -14.05
C GLY A 123 15.13 -8.09 -15.31
N SER A 124 16.15 -8.96 -15.30
CA SER A 124 17.18 -9.03 -16.34
C SER A 124 16.60 -9.25 -17.74
N GLY A 125 16.68 -8.19 -18.55
CA GLY A 125 16.19 -8.05 -19.92
C GLY A 125 16.51 -6.63 -20.40
N GLU A 126 15.91 -6.20 -21.51
CA GLU A 126 16.07 -4.81 -21.98
C GLU A 126 15.62 -3.81 -20.90
N PRO A 127 16.32 -2.66 -20.74
CA PRO A 127 15.96 -1.64 -19.77
C PRO A 127 14.59 -1.07 -20.10
N ARG A 128 13.56 -1.57 -19.39
CA ARG A 128 12.21 -1.06 -19.51
C ARG A 128 11.92 -0.08 -18.39
N ARG A 129 11.34 1.07 -18.73
CA ARG A 129 10.93 2.07 -17.75
C ARG A 129 9.68 1.61 -17.01
N VAL A 130 9.66 1.78 -15.70
CA VAL A 130 8.43 1.68 -14.87
C VAL A 130 7.91 3.10 -14.68
N PRO A 131 6.70 3.43 -15.16
CA PRO A 131 6.18 4.79 -15.13
C PRO A 131 5.55 5.16 -13.78
N PHE A 132 5.29 4.17 -12.91
CA PHE A 132 4.62 4.36 -11.64
C PHE A 132 5.63 4.81 -10.58
N THR A 133 5.43 6.01 -10.05
CA THR A 133 6.27 6.61 -9.01
C THR A 133 5.48 6.99 -7.76
N ALA A 134 4.15 6.92 -7.84
CA ALA A 134 3.23 7.29 -6.78
C ALA A 134 2.15 6.22 -6.62
N VAL A 135 1.39 6.31 -5.54
CA VAL A 135 0.21 5.48 -5.28
C VAL A 135 -0.98 6.34 -4.92
N LEU A 136 -2.16 5.95 -5.40
CA LEU A 136 -3.43 6.47 -4.92
C LEU A 136 -4.02 5.47 -3.93
N LEU A 137 -4.22 5.91 -2.68
CA LEU A 137 -4.82 5.08 -1.64
C LEU A 137 -6.33 4.97 -1.81
N GLY A 138 -6.90 3.87 -1.36
CA GLY A 138 -8.33 3.59 -1.47
C GLY A 138 -8.77 2.46 -0.54
N HIS A 139 -9.99 1.98 -0.74
CA HIS A 139 -10.56 0.90 0.07
C HIS A 139 -10.17 -0.48 -0.47
N THR A 140 -10.08 -1.45 0.42
CA THR A 140 -9.96 -2.87 0.08
C THR A 140 -11.21 -3.64 0.51
N GLU A 141 -11.33 -4.87 0.03
CA GLU A 141 -12.31 -5.86 0.53
C GLU A 141 -11.83 -6.56 1.81
N ILE A 142 -10.60 -6.28 2.28
CA ILE A 142 -10.10 -6.84 3.54
C ILE A 142 -10.82 -6.12 4.68
N ALA A 143 -11.56 -6.87 5.48
CA ALA A 143 -12.24 -6.32 6.65
C ALA A 143 -11.24 -5.69 7.62
N ASP A 144 -11.63 -4.60 8.26
CA ASP A 144 -10.83 -4.00 9.34
C ASP A 144 -10.62 -5.01 10.47
N LEU A 145 -9.42 -5.02 11.05
CA LEU A 145 -9.11 -5.85 12.22
C LEU A 145 -9.45 -5.07 13.50
N PRO A 146 -10.50 -5.43 14.25
CA PRO A 146 -10.82 -4.77 15.51
C PRO A 146 -9.72 -5.05 16.55
N LEU A 147 -9.28 -4.01 17.25
CA LEU A 147 -8.38 -4.13 18.39
C LEU A 147 -9.15 -3.90 19.70
N GLU A 148 -8.59 -4.38 20.81
CA GLU A 148 -9.18 -4.16 22.14
C GLU A 148 -9.09 -2.66 22.48
N PRO A 149 -10.15 -2.03 23.01
CA PRO A 149 -10.09 -0.64 23.46
C PRO A 149 -8.92 -0.43 24.44
N PRO A 150 -8.17 0.68 24.34
CA PRO A 150 -8.48 1.90 23.58
C PRO A 150 -7.87 1.94 22.16
N LEU A 151 -7.36 0.84 21.61
CA LEU A 151 -6.71 0.86 20.30
C LEU A 151 -7.75 0.96 19.17
N ASP A 152 -7.51 1.88 18.23
CA ASP A 152 -8.28 1.93 16.99
C ASP A 152 -8.05 0.67 16.13
N PRO A 153 -9.05 0.25 15.33
CA PRO A 153 -8.90 -0.92 14.46
C PRO A 153 -7.80 -0.70 13.42
N VAL A 154 -7.20 -1.81 12.96
CA VAL A 154 -6.29 -1.77 11.82
C VAL A 154 -7.10 -1.81 10.54
N ARG A 155 -6.97 -0.76 9.72
CA ARG A 155 -7.59 -0.67 8.39
C ARG A 155 -6.67 -1.21 7.31
N PHE A 156 -7.22 -1.64 6.19
CA PHE A 156 -6.44 -2.09 5.04
C PHE A 156 -6.73 -1.20 3.83
N LEU A 157 -5.72 -0.46 3.38
CA LEU A 157 -5.84 0.51 2.29
C LEU A 157 -5.27 -0.04 1.00
N SER A 158 -6.02 0.04 -0.11
CA SER A 158 -5.49 -0.31 -1.42
C SER A 158 -4.44 0.73 -1.82
N ALA A 159 -3.29 0.34 -2.35
CA ALA A 159 -2.35 1.22 -3.03
C ALA A 159 -2.36 0.92 -4.52
N THR A 160 -3.03 1.78 -5.29
CA THR A 160 -3.06 1.68 -6.75
C THR A 160 -1.86 2.43 -7.33
N PRO A 161 -0.93 1.76 -8.04
CA PRO A 161 0.18 2.43 -8.71
C PRO A 161 -0.30 3.44 -9.75
N ILE A 162 0.22 4.67 -9.68
CA ILE A 162 -0.08 5.72 -10.64
C ILE A 162 1.18 6.40 -11.17
N THR A 163 1.08 6.91 -12.37
CA THR A 163 2.12 7.69 -13.05
C THR A 163 2.17 9.13 -12.55
N ALA A 164 3.26 9.86 -12.84
CA ALA A 164 3.36 11.28 -12.52
C ALA A 164 2.24 12.12 -13.16
N THR A 165 1.82 11.78 -14.39
CA THR A 165 0.71 12.45 -15.09
C THR A 165 -0.62 12.21 -14.38
N GLU A 166 -0.90 10.96 -14.00
CA GLU A 166 -2.10 10.62 -13.23
C GLU A 166 -2.08 11.32 -11.86
N ALA A 167 -0.92 11.36 -11.19
CA ALA A 167 -0.75 12.06 -9.91
C ALA A 167 -1.01 13.57 -10.05
N ALA A 168 -0.54 14.21 -11.12
CA ALA A 168 -0.84 15.61 -11.41
C ALA A 168 -2.34 15.84 -11.63
N TRP A 169 -3.00 14.93 -12.35
CA TRP A 169 -4.44 15.02 -12.61
C TRP A 169 -5.27 14.77 -11.33
N VAL A 170 -4.89 13.84 -10.46
CA VAL A 170 -5.51 13.65 -9.13
C VAL A 170 -5.42 14.94 -8.30
N ARG A 171 -4.29 15.64 -8.31
CA ARG A 171 -4.15 16.94 -7.62
C ARG A 171 -5.06 18.02 -8.21
N LEU A 172 -5.37 17.95 -9.50
CA LEU A 172 -6.22 18.93 -10.20
C LEU A 172 -7.72 18.64 -10.09
N LYS A 173 -8.11 17.36 -10.17
CA LYS A 173 -9.52 16.93 -10.33
C LYS A 173 -10.03 16.06 -9.18
N GLY A 174 -9.15 15.55 -8.33
CA GLY A 174 -9.46 14.67 -7.21
C GLY A 174 -9.32 13.18 -7.52
N ALA A 175 -9.24 12.38 -6.47
CA ALA A 175 -9.09 10.92 -6.53
C ALA A 175 -10.26 10.23 -7.21
N GLU A 176 -11.49 10.62 -6.89
CA GLU A 176 -12.68 9.96 -7.44
C GLU A 176 -12.84 10.20 -8.93
N ALA A 177 -12.53 11.41 -9.40
CA ALA A 177 -12.50 11.70 -10.81
C ALA A 177 -11.51 10.77 -11.56
N MET A 178 -10.37 10.42 -10.93
CA MET A 178 -9.35 9.58 -11.56
C MET A 178 -9.84 8.15 -11.66
N ARG A 179 -10.47 7.65 -10.60
CA ARG A 179 -11.09 6.32 -10.63
C ARG A 179 -12.22 6.26 -11.65
N GLN A 180 -13.01 7.33 -11.81
CA GLN A 180 -14.03 7.40 -12.85
C GLN A 180 -13.42 7.38 -14.24
N ALA A 181 -12.32 8.10 -14.48
CA ALA A 181 -11.62 8.07 -15.76
C ALA A 181 -11.09 6.66 -16.09
N TRP A 182 -10.42 5.99 -15.13
CA TRP A 182 -10.00 4.60 -15.32
C TRP A 182 -11.16 3.66 -15.64
N ARG A 183 -12.33 3.83 -15.00
CA ARG A 183 -13.53 3.04 -15.31
C ARG A 183 -14.05 3.30 -16.72
N ASN A 184 -14.13 4.57 -17.12
CA ASN A 184 -14.61 4.96 -18.46
C ASN A 184 -13.71 4.39 -19.55
N ASP A 185 -12.40 4.49 -19.35
CA ASP A 185 -11.38 4.09 -20.33
C ASP A 185 -11.03 2.60 -20.23
N ARG A 186 -11.67 1.87 -19.31
CA ARG A 186 -11.41 0.45 -19.00
C ARG A 186 -9.94 0.16 -18.71
N VAL A 187 -9.29 1.07 -17.98
CA VAL A 187 -7.89 0.93 -17.57
C VAL A 187 -7.78 -0.21 -16.56
N ASP A 188 -7.00 -1.23 -16.91
CA ASP A 188 -6.64 -2.29 -15.98
C ASP A 188 -5.54 -1.81 -15.03
N VAL A 189 -5.93 -1.21 -13.91
CA VAL A 189 -5.01 -0.69 -12.90
C VAL A 189 -4.12 -1.76 -12.24
N LEU A 190 -4.46 -3.05 -12.42
CA LEU A 190 -3.67 -4.17 -11.91
C LEU A 190 -2.59 -4.61 -12.90
N ASP A 191 -2.64 -4.22 -14.17
CA ASP A 191 -1.60 -4.59 -15.12
C ASP A 191 -0.34 -3.76 -14.88
N PRO A 192 0.78 -4.36 -14.42
CA PRO A 192 2.01 -3.63 -14.19
C PRO A 192 2.65 -3.13 -15.51
N ASN A 193 2.13 -3.54 -16.67
CA ASN A 193 2.58 -3.09 -17.99
C ASN A 193 1.70 -1.99 -18.60
N ARG A 194 0.61 -1.58 -17.93
CA ARG A 194 -0.31 -0.61 -18.50
C ARG A 194 0.42 0.70 -18.84
N PRO A 195 0.09 1.36 -19.97
CA PRO A 195 0.55 2.71 -20.22
C PRO A 195 -0.06 3.68 -19.19
N ALA A 196 0.47 4.90 -19.11
CA ALA A 196 -0.19 5.97 -18.39
C ALA A 196 -1.61 6.16 -18.96
N ALA A 197 -2.62 6.29 -18.11
CA ALA A 197 -3.91 6.74 -18.59
C ALA A 197 -3.76 8.17 -19.13
N GLN A 198 -4.45 8.46 -20.24
CA GLN A 198 -4.59 9.81 -20.79
C GLN A 198 -6.06 10.22 -20.62
N PRO A 199 -6.48 10.59 -19.41
CA PRO A 199 -7.85 11.07 -19.19
C PRO A 199 -8.07 12.40 -19.92
N ASP A 200 -9.15 12.50 -20.69
CA ASP A 200 -9.60 13.71 -21.39
C ASP A 200 -9.97 14.87 -20.42
#